data_AF-A0A7G8H6R1-F1
#
_entry.id   AF-A0A7G8H6R1-F1
#
_cell.length_a   1.000
_cell.length_b   1.000
_cell.length_c   1.000
_cell.angle_alpha   90.00
_cell.angle_beta   90.00
_cell.angle_gamma   90.00
#
_symmetry.space_group_name_H-M   'P 1'
#
loop_
_entity.id
_entity.type
_entity.pdbx_description
1 polymer ?
#
loop_
_entity_poly.entity_id
_entity_poly.type
_entity_poly.pdbx_seq_one_letter_code
_entity_poly.pdbx_strand_id
1 'polypeptide(L)'
;MKSNTGNKILQKADIIIYADVLEHLSDPWTHLKKINLSCRENTKIVASVPNYFHHSAQRLLSKYRFDYEEWGVLDLTHMRFFGLENIVEMFEECGWEVKKDKIIPVFDPEGQKIVERIKKDGRYTWKEGKLSWEIESELDAIKLGSYQFVVECEKR
;
A
#
# COMPACT_ATOMS: atom_id res chain seq x y z
N MET A 1 -0.03 31.17 -18.86
CA MET A 1 -1.24 30.98 -18.03
C MET A 1 -1.73 29.54 -18.23
N LYS A 2 -1.33 28.60 -17.36
CA LYS A 2 -1.89 27.23 -17.43
C LYS A 2 -3.32 27.29 -16.86
N SER A 3 -4.26 26.71 -17.60
CA SER A 3 -5.70 26.83 -17.34
C SER A 3 -6.07 26.36 -15.93
N ASN A 4 -6.89 27.17 -15.25
CA ASN A 4 -7.41 26.96 -13.89
C ASN A 4 -8.47 25.83 -13.82
N THR A 5 -8.47 24.91 -14.80
CA THR A 5 -9.52 23.89 -15.00
C THR A 5 -9.30 22.68 -14.09
N GLY A 6 -8.04 22.27 -13.86
CA GLY A 6 -7.72 21.15 -12.95
C GLY A 6 -8.14 21.44 -11.51
N ASN A 7 -7.86 22.65 -11.02
CA ASN A 7 -8.31 23.08 -9.70
C ASN A 7 -9.84 23.12 -9.59
N LYS A 8 -10.56 23.50 -10.66
CA LYS A 8 -12.03 23.48 -10.66
C LYS A 8 -12.62 22.07 -10.56
N ILE A 9 -11.94 21.05 -11.08
CA ILE A 9 -12.39 19.65 -10.96
C ILE A 9 -12.13 19.15 -9.53
N LEU A 10 -10.92 19.37 -9.00
CA LEU A 10 -10.56 18.93 -7.65
C LEU A 10 -11.43 19.58 -6.56
N GLN A 11 -11.82 20.84 -6.73
CA GLN A 11 -12.74 21.54 -5.83
C GLN A 11 -14.18 20.99 -5.85
N LYS A 12 -14.52 20.15 -6.83
CA LYS A 12 -15.83 19.48 -6.94
C LYS A 12 -15.78 17.99 -6.63
N ALA A 13 -14.59 17.43 -6.40
CA ALA A 13 -14.43 16.01 -6.16
C ALA A 13 -14.80 15.67 -4.70
N ASP A 14 -15.76 14.75 -4.54
CA ASP A 14 -16.02 14.14 -3.25
C ASP A 14 -14.96 13.09 -2.90
N ILE A 15 -14.52 12.32 -3.89
CA ILE A 15 -13.53 11.24 -3.75
C ILE A 15 -12.52 11.33 -4.89
N ILE A 16 -11.24 11.12 -4.55
CA ILE A 16 -10.14 10.95 -5.49
C ILE A 16 -9.63 9.52 -5.36
N ILE A 17 -9.50 8.82 -6.49
CA ILE A 17 -9.11 7.41 -6.51
C ILE A 17 -7.71 7.27 -7.09
N TYR A 18 -6.83 6.58 -6.37
CA TYR A 18 -5.53 6.11 -6.85
C TYR A 18 -5.57 4.58 -6.91
N ALA A 19 -6.00 4.03 -8.03
CA ALA A 19 -5.98 2.58 -8.24
C ALA A 19 -4.67 2.21 -8.94
N ASP A 20 -3.69 1.76 -8.15
CA ASP A 20 -2.38 1.30 -8.63
C ASP A 20 -1.65 2.42 -9.40
N VAL A 21 -1.37 3.52 -8.68
CA VAL A 21 -0.81 4.77 -9.26
C VAL A 21 0.40 5.27 -8.46
N LEU A 22 0.32 5.29 -7.13
CA LEU A 22 1.26 6.02 -6.29
C LEU A 22 2.68 5.43 -6.35
N GLU A 23 2.78 4.12 -6.53
CA GLU A 23 3.99 3.35 -6.76
C GLU A 23 4.66 3.66 -8.10
N HIS A 24 3.91 4.13 -9.09
CA HIS A 24 4.40 4.58 -10.40
C HIS A 24 4.74 6.08 -10.42
N LEU A 25 4.61 6.80 -9.31
CA LEU A 25 5.03 8.19 -9.23
C LEU A 25 6.49 8.29 -8.77
N SER A 26 7.24 9.18 -9.42
CA SER A 26 8.60 9.49 -8.96
C SER A 26 8.59 10.27 -7.65
N ASP A 27 7.54 11.05 -7.37
CA ASP A 27 7.37 11.76 -6.10
C ASP A 27 5.89 11.81 -5.69
N PRO A 28 5.35 10.72 -5.11
CA PRO A 28 3.98 10.67 -4.64
C PRO A 28 3.71 11.67 -3.51
N TRP A 29 4.70 12.00 -2.68
CA TRP A 29 4.53 12.96 -1.58
C TRP A 29 4.20 14.37 -2.08
N THR A 30 5.01 14.90 -3.00
CA THR A 30 4.73 16.22 -3.58
C THR A 30 3.40 16.23 -4.34
N HIS A 31 3.04 15.11 -4.97
CA HIS A 31 1.75 14.97 -5.63
C HIS A 31 0.59 15.06 -4.62
N LEU A 32 0.60 14.24 -3.57
CA LEU A 32 -0.44 14.19 -2.55
C LEU A 32 -0.59 15.53 -1.81
N LYS A 33 0.51 16.24 -1.52
CA LYS A 33 0.49 17.60 -0.94
C LYS A 33 -0.22 18.60 -1.85
N LYS A 34 0.05 18.56 -3.16
CA LYS A 34 -0.63 19.43 -4.13
C LYS A 34 -2.12 19.13 -4.22
N ILE A 35 -2.48 17.85 -4.18
CA ILE A 35 -3.89 17.42 -4.21
C ILE A 35 -4.60 17.92 -2.96
N ASN A 36 -3.99 17.77 -1.79
CA ASN A 36 -4.52 18.30 -0.53
C ASN A 36 -4.80 19.81 -0.65
N LEU A 37 -3.83 20.60 -1.12
CA LEU A 37 -3.99 22.06 -1.28
C LEU A 37 -5.05 22.46 -2.33
N SER A 38 -5.37 21.58 -3.26
CA SER A 38 -6.22 21.91 -4.42
C SER A 38 -7.65 21.40 -4.30
N CYS A 39 -7.93 20.44 -3.42
CA CYS A 39 -9.27 19.89 -3.20
C CYS A 39 -10.03 20.65 -2.09
N ARG A 40 -11.33 20.40 -1.99
CA ARG A 40 -12.18 20.92 -0.91
C ARG A 40 -11.96 20.14 0.39
N GLU A 41 -12.48 20.66 1.49
CA GLU A 41 -12.25 20.12 2.85
C GLU A 41 -12.72 18.67 3.01
N ASN A 42 -13.91 18.35 2.51
CA ASN A 42 -14.52 17.03 2.67
C ASN A 42 -14.17 16.07 1.51
N THR A 43 -13.04 16.29 0.84
CA THR A 43 -12.56 15.36 -0.18
C THR A 43 -11.88 14.18 0.51
N LYS A 44 -12.19 12.97 0.05
CA LYS A 44 -11.52 11.74 0.48
C LYS A 44 -10.58 11.22 -0.58
N ILE A 45 -9.58 10.47 -0.17
CA ILE A 45 -8.79 9.62 -1.05
C ILE A 45 -9.16 8.16 -0.78
N VAL A 46 -9.30 7.38 -1.85
CA VAL A 46 -9.25 5.92 -1.79
C VAL A 46 -8.07 5.47 -2.64
N ALA A 47 -7.13 4.72 -2.06
CA ALA A 47 -5.94 4.27 -2.77
C ALA A 47 -5.73 2.77 -2.59
N SER A 48 -5.42 2.07 -3.69
CA SER A 48 -4.76 0.76 -3.64
C SER A 48 -3.26 0.97 -3.77
N VAL A 49 -2.49 0.36 -2.87
CA VAL A 49 -1.03 0.45 -2.88
C VAL A 49 -0.44 -0.94 -2.69
N PRO A 50 0.42 -1.40 -3.63
CA PRO A 50 1.11 -2.69 -3.50
C PRO A 50 1.94 -2.78 -2.22
N ASN A 51 1.97 -3.96 -1.63
CA ASN A 51 2.72 -4.22 -0.42
C ASN A 51 4.03 -4.97 -0.74
N TYR A 52 5.15 -4.29 -0.59
CA TYR A 52 6.46 -4.87 -0.86
C TYR A 52 6.93 -5.90 0.19
N PHE A 53 6.24 -5.95 1.34
CA PHE A 53 6.44 -6.98 2.36
C PHE A 53 5.65 -8.27 2.10
N HIS A 54 4.94 -8.35 0.98
CA HIS A 54 4.26 -9.56 0.56
C HIS A 54 5.22 -10.75 0.42
N HIS A 55 4.76 -11.94 0.80
CA HIS A 55 5.58 -13.17 0.85
C HIS A 55 6.32 -13.48 -0.45
N SER A 56 5.73 -13.18 -1.62
CA SER A 56 6.37 -13.40 -2.92
C SER A 56 7.63 -12.56 -3.13
N ALA A 57 7.60 -11.29 -2.71
CA ALA A 57 8.77 -10.41 -2.76
C ALA A 57 9.82 -10.83 -1.72
N GLN A 58 9.39 -11.14 -0.49
CA GLN A 58 10.29 -11.61 0.58
C GLN A 58 11.00 -12.92 0.20
N ARG A 59 10.30 -13.80 -0.51
CA ARG A 59 10.85 -15.02 -1.08
C ARG A 59 12.02 -14.74 -2.04
N LEU A 60 11.92 -13.73 -2.89
CA LEU A 60 12.99 -13.37 -3.82
C LEU A 60 14.15 -12.67 -3.12
N LEU A 61 13.85 -11.77 -2.17
CA LEU A 61 14.86 -11.13 -1.34
C LEU A 61 15.71 -12.14 -0.56
N SER A 62 15.09 -13.20 -0.01
CA SER A 62 15.81 -14.28 0.67
C SER A 62 16.79 -15.05 -0.22
N LYS A 63 16.62 -14.94 -1.55
CA LYS A 63 17.49 -15.52 -2.58
C LYS A 63 18.48 -14.50 -3.15
N TYR A 64 18.54 -13.29 -2.59
CA TYR A 64 19.35 -12.18 -3.09
C TYR A 64 18.99 -11.79 -4.53
N ARG A 65 17.69 -11.82 -4.88
CA ARG A 65 17.19 -11.54 -6.23
C ARG A 65 16.06 -10.52 -6.24
N PHE A 66 15.99 -9.81 -7.36
CA PHE A 66 14.86 -9.00 -7.81
C PHE A 66 14.51 -9.48 -9.20
N ASP A 67 13.41 -10.19 -9.31
CA ASP A 67 12.90 -10.64 -10.59
C ASP A 67 11.76 -9.68 -10.96
N TYR A 68 12.07 -8.67 -11.77
CA TYR A 68 11.07 -7.72 -12.26
C TYR A 68 10.09 -8.44 -13.18
N GLU A 69 8.80 -8.14 -13.00
CA GLU A 69 7.71 -8.77 -13.76
C GLU A 69 6.94 -7.72 -14.57
N GLU A 70 6.12 -8.18 -15.51
CA GLU A 70 5.24 -7.31 -16.30
C GLU A 70 4.04 -6.80 -15.49
N TRP A 71 3.77 -7.43 -14.35
CA TRP A 71 2.69 -7.07 -13.43
C TRP A 71 3.01 -7.54 -12.01
N GLY A 72 2.39 -6.91 -11.03
CA GLY A 72 2.38 -7.35 -9.63
C GLY A 72 3.35 -6.62 -8.70
N VAL A 73 3.65 -7.18 -7.52
CA VAL A 73 4.42 -6.46 -6.48
C VAL A 73 5.80 -5.99 -6.97
N LEU A 74 6.40 -6.75 -7.90
CA LEU A 74 7.69 -6.46 -8.55
C LEU A 74 7.53 -5.99 -10.00
N ASP A 75 6.42 -5.36 -10.35
CA ASP A 75 6.22 -4.73 -11.66
C ASP A 75 7.39 -3.82 -12.02
N LEU A 76 7.93 -3.99 -13.23
CA LEU A 76 9.09 -3.25 -13.73
C LEU A 76 8.89 -1.73 -13.77
N THR A 77 7.64 -1.26 -13.75
CA THR A 77 7.27 0.16 -13.79
C THR A 77 7.12 0.78 -12.40
N HIS A 78 7.20 -0.02 -11.31
CA HIS A 78 7.17 0.51 -9.94
C HIS A 78 8.46 1.28 -9.64
N MET A 79 8.31 2.53 -9.21
CA MET A 79 9.41 3.41 -8.78
C MET A 79 9.48 3.56 -7.26
N ARG A 80 8.42 3.20 -6.54
CA ARG A 80 8.32 3.30 -5.08
C ARG A 80 7.79 2.00 -4.51
N PHE A 81 8.27 1.65 -3.32
CA PHE A 81 7.93 0.42 -2.62
C PHE A 81 7.47 0.78 -1.22
N PHE A 82 6.34 0.21 -0.79
CA PHE A 82 5.74 0.54 0.49
C PHE A 82 5.40 -0.73 1.27
N GLY A 83 5.57 -0.66 2.59
CA GLY A 83 4.84 -1.50 3.54
C GLY A 83 3.66 -0.73 4.15
N LEU A 84 2.84 -1.42 4.93
CA LEU A 84 1.66 -0.82 5.57
C LEU A 84 1.99 0.46 6.34
N GLU A 85 3.03 0.44 7.17
CA GLU A 85 3.49 1.61 7.93
C GLU A 85 3.89 2.77 7.01
N ASN A 86 4.60 2.48 5.91
CA ASN A 86 5.05 3.51 4.98
C ASN A 86 3.89 4.10 4.18
N ILE A 87 2.84 3.32 3.88
CA ILE A 87 1.62 3.82 3.27
C ILE A 87 0.97 4.86 4.19
N VAL A 88 0.81 4.51 5.47
CA VAL A 88 0.20 5.42 6.47
C VAL A 88 1.02 6.69 6.61
N GLU A 89 2.33 6.55 6.80
CA GLU A 89 3.27 7.68 6.93
C GLU A 89 3.23 8.61 5.71
N MET A 90 3.27 8.06 4.49
CA MET A 90 3.20 8.84 3.25
C MET A 90 1.95 9.75 3.20
N PHE A 91 0.78 9.22 3.57
CA PHE A 91 -0.45 10.00 3.58
C PHE A 91 -0.44 11.06 4.69
N GLU A 92 -0.05 10.68 5.91
CA GLU A 92 -0.05 11.58 7.07
C GLU A 92 0.91 12.78 6.90
N GLU A 93 2.09 12.54 6.33
CA GLU A 93 3.05 13.61 5.99
C GLU A 93 2.54 14.57 4.90
N CYS A 94 1.53 14.15 4.14
CA CYS A 94 0.93 14.93 3.06
C CYS A 94 -0.39 15.62 3.47
N GLY A 95 -0.72 15.62 4.77
CA GLY A 95 -1.94 16.24 5.30
C GLY A 95 -3.18 15.39 5.12
N TRP A 96 -3.02 14.07 4.97
CA TRP A 96 -4.13 13.12 4.87
C TRP A 96 -4.15 12.21 6.10
N GLU A 97 -5.28 12.12 6.78
CA GLU A 97 -5.47 11.17 7.87
C GLU A 97 -5.94 9.83 7.31
N VAL A 98 -5.16 8.76 7.53
CA VAL A 98 -5.59 7.40 7.19
C VAL A 98 -6.54 6.87 8.25
N LYS A 99 -7.75 6.46 7.85
CA LYS A 99 -8.71 5.87 8.79
C LYS A 99 -8.36 4.41 9.04
N LYS A 100 -7.94 4.11 10.28
CA LYS A 100 -7.47 2.77 10.68
C LYS A 100 -8.51 1.67 10.46
N ASP A 101 -9.80 1.98 10.63
CA ASP A 101 -10.93 1.09 10.37
C ASP A 101 -11.26 0.92 8.87
N LYS A 102 -10.56 1.66 8.00
CA LYS A 102 -10.69 1.65 6.54
C LYS A 102 -9.40 1.24 5.83
N ILE A 103 -8.53 0.51 6.53
CA ILE A 103 -7.41 -0.20 5.93
C ILE A 103 -7.89 -1.62 5.61
N ILE A 104 -7.99 -1.93 4.33
CA ILE A 104 -8.48 -3.22 3.83
C ILE A 104 -7.30 -3.98 3.22
N PRO A 105 -6.84 -5.06 3.84
CA PRO A 105 -5.86 -5.94 3.22
C PRO A 105 -6.50 -6.73 2.07
N VAL A 106 -5.79 -6.84 0.95
CA VAL A 106 -6.18 -7.69 -0.18
C VAL A 106 -5.22 -8.86 -0.24
N PHE A 107 -5.74 -10.07 -0.09
CA PHE A 107 -4.94 -11.30 -0.06
C PHE A 107 -4.94 -12.01 -1.41
N ASP A 108 -3.81 -12.61 -1.76
CA ASP A 108 -3.79 -13.72 -2.72
C ASP A 108 -4.13 -15.05 -1.99
N PRO A 109 -4.36 -16.16 -2.70
CA PRO A 109 -4.69 -17.44 -2.07
C PRO A 109 -3.62 -18.00 -1.11
N GLU A 110 -2.34 -17.65 -1.26
CA GLU A 110 -1.28 -18.11 -0.36
C GLU A 110 -1.18 -17.24 0.90
N GLY A 111 -1.24 -15.92 0.71
CA GLY A 111 -1.28 -14.93 1.78
C GLY A 111 -2.48 -15.12 2.69
N GLN A 112 -3.64 -15.46 2.13
CA GLN A 112 -4.81 -15.81 2.92
C GLN A 112 -4.54 -17.02 3.83
N LYS A 113 -3.89 -18.07 3.31
CA LYS A 113 -3.53 -19.25 4.11
C LYS A 113 -2.56 -18.92 5.23
N ILE A 114 -1.61 -18.00 5.00
CA ILE A 114 -0.67 -17.54 6.04
C ILE A 114 -1.45 -16.92 7.21
N VAL A 115 -2.39 -16.01 6.91
CA VAL A 115 -3.21 -15.33 7.92
C VAL A 115 -4.12 -16.32 8.66
N GLU A 116 -4.81 -17.21 7.93
CA GLU A 116 -5.68 -18.22 8.53
C GLU A 116 -4.93 -19.18 9.46
N ARG A 117 -3.69 -19.53 9.11
CA ARG A 117 -2.85 -20.40 9.93
C ARG A 117 -2.46 -19.74 11.26
N ILE A 118 -2.11 -18.46 11.25
CA ILE A 118 -1.81 -17.71 12.47
C ILE A 118 -3.04 -17.64 13.37
N LYS A 119 -4.21 -17.36 12.80
CA LYS A 119 -5.47 -17.31 13.54
C LYS A 119 -5.79 -18.63 14.25
N LYS A 120 -5.43 -19.74 13.62
CA LYS A 120 -5.66 -21.09 14.16
C LYS A 120 -4.61 -21.51 15.18
N ASP A 121 -3.34 -21.36 14.84
CA ASP A 121 -2.22 -21.98 15.54
C ASP A 121 -1.51 -21.01 16.51
N GLY A 122 -1.82 -19.71 16.45
CA GLY A 122 -1.20 -18.63 17.24
C GLY A 122 0.22 -18.27 16.83
N ARG A 123 0.85 -19.07 15.96
CA ARG A 123 2.20 -18.86 15.43
C ARG A 123 2.38 -19.51 14.07
N TYR A 124 3.26 -18.95 13.26
CA TYR A 124 3.66 -19.54 11.98
C TYR A 124 5.13 -19.25 11.71
N THR A 125 5.91 -20.31 11.47
CA THR A 125 7.27 -20.17 10.99
C THR A 125 7.27 -20.15 9.47
N TRP A 126 7.50 -18.98 8.88
CA TRP A 126 7.78 -18.89 7.46
C TRP A 126 9.23 -19.32 7.20
N LYS A 127 9.45 -20.17 6.19
CA LYS A 127 10.79 -20.64 5.82
C LYS A 127 10.99 -20.53 4.32
N GLU A 128 12.04 -19.85 3.90
CA GLU A 128 12.49 -19.83 2.51
C GLU A 128 14.01 -20.02 2.47
N GLY A 129 14.45 -21.14 1.89
CA GLY A 129 15.86 -21.52 1.85
C GLY A 129 16.46 -21.65 3.25
N LYS A 130 17.46 -20.81 3.55
CA LYS A 130 18.16 -20.78 4.86
C LYS A 130 17.58 -19.74 5.82
N LEU A 131 16.63 -18.92 5.39
CA LEU A 131 15.99 -17.93 6.24
C LEU A 131 14.70 -18.49 6.82
N SER A 132 14.48 -18.21 8.11
CA SER A 132 13.24 -18.52 8.81
C SER A 132 12.83 -17.34 9.66
N TRP A 133 11.54 -17.02 9.63
CA TRP A 133 10.94 -15.94 10.39
C TRP A 133 9.81 -16.52 11.23
N GLU A 134 9.82 -16.23 12.52
CA GLU A 134 8.71 -16.55 13.41
C GLU A 134 7.71 -15.41 13.37
N ILE A 135 6.46 -15.74 13.05
CA ILE A 135 5.36 -14.79 13.02
C ILE A 135 4.40 -15.19 14.13
N GLU A 136 4.27 -14.31 15.11
CA GLU A 136 3.50 -14.54 16.34
C GLU A 136 2.32 -13.55 16.48
N SER A 137 2.13 -12.69 15.48
CA SER A 137 1.13 -11.63 15.47
C SER A 137 0.24 -11.74 14.25
N GLU A 138 -1.08 -11.60 14.44
CA GLU A 138 -2.03 -11.51 13.33
C GLU A 138 -1.71 -10.32 12.42
N LEU A 139 -1.26 -9.19 12.98
CA LEU A 139 -0.89 -8.02 12.19
C LEU A 139 0.30 -8.31 11.28
N ASP A 140 1.31 -9.02 11.77
CA ASP A 140 2.48 -9.36 10.96
C ASP A 140 2.12 -10.41 9.90
N ALA A 141 1.21 -11.33 10.21
CA ALA A 141 0.64 -12.24 9.22
C ALA A 141 -0.11 -11.49 8.12
N ILE A 142 -0.92 -10.47 8.49
CA ILE A 142 -1.62 -9.61 7.53
C ILE A 142 -0.60 -8.88 6.66
N LYS A 143 0.44 -8.28 7.24
CA LYS A 143 1.50 -7.61 6.47
C LYS A 143 2.24 -8.55 5.52
N LEU A 144 2.50 -9.80 5.90
CA LEU A 144 3.16 -10.75 5.02
C LEU A 144 2.21 -11.31 3.93
N GLY A 145 0.95 -11.54 4.29
CA GLY A 145 -0.04 -12.16 3.40
C GLY A 145 -0.75 -11.19 2.46
N SER A 146 -0.81 -9.90 2.79
CA SER A 146 -1.50 -8.91 1.95
C SER A 146 -0.69 -8.60 0.71
N TYR A 147 -1.28 -8.82 -0.46
CA TYR A 147 -0.71 -8.45 -1.75
C TYR A 147 -0.67 -6.92 -1.92
N GLN A 148 -1.71 -6.25 -1.43
CA GLN A 148 -1.83 -4.80 -1.41
C GLN A 148 -2.75 -4.37 -0.28
N PHE A 149 -2.74 -3.07 0.02
CA PHE A 149 -3.69 -2.45 0.93
C PHE A 149 -4.55 -1.45 0.18
N VAL A 150 -5.86 -1.50 0.41
CA VAL A 150 -6.77 -0.42 0.05
C VAL A 150 -6.98 0.45 1.28
N VAL A 151 -6.73 1.75 1.16
CA VAL A 151 -6.86 2.70 2.27
C VAL A 151 -7.81 3.83 1.90
N GLU A 152 -8.65 4.24 2.86
CA GLU A 152 -9.39 5.50 2.79
C GLU A 152 -8.70 6.55 3.66
N CYS A 153 -8.49 7.73 3.08
CA CYS A 153 -7.88 8.85 3.74
C CYS A 153 -8.82 10.06 3.70
N GLU A 154 -8.88 10.80 4.80
CA GLU A 154 -9.59 12.08 4.90
C GLU A 154 -8.59 13.22 4.96
N LYS A 155 -8.99 14.41 4.53
CA LYS A 155 -8.16 15.59 4.63
C LYS A 155 -7.99 16.00 6.10
N ARG A 156 -6.77 16.36 6.51
CA ARG A 156 -6.45 16.98 7.81
C ARG A 156 -6.36 18.50 7.69
#